data_AF-A0AA90U0L3-F1
#
_entry.id   AF-A0AA90U0L3-F1
#
_cell.length_a   1.000
_cell.length_b   1.000
_cell.length_c   1.000
_cell.angle_alpha   90.00
_cell.angle_beta   90.00
_cell.angle_gamma   90.00
#
_symmetry.space_group_name_H-M   'P 1'
#
loop_
_entity.id
_entity.type
_entity.pdbx_description
1 polymer ?
#
loop_
_entity_poly.entity_id
_entity_poly.type
_entity_poly.pdbx_seq_one_letter_code
_entity_poly.pdbx_strand_id
1 'polypeptide(L)' 'MIEIIAQPGLQHQFPGSTADIVLYRGATGSGKSFCELMELTRHINHKEFGAVIFRAGT' A
#
# COMPACT_ATOMS: atom_id res chain seq x y z
N MET A 1 -18.80 9.18 -12.60
CA MET A 1 -18.16 7.92 -12.16
C MET A 1 -17.16 8.30 -11.09
N ILE A 2 -17.17 7.65 -9.92
CA ILE A 2 -16.21 7.95 -8.84
C ILE A 2 -15.02 7.02 -9.03
N GLU A 3 -13.83 7.59 -9.08
CA GLU A 3 -12.58 6.85 -9.22
C GLU A 3 -11.88 6.79 -7.86
N ILE A 4 -11.44 5.60 -7.45
CA ILE A 4 -10.73 5.39 -6.20
C ILE A 4 -9.25 5.20 -6.55
N ILE A 5 -8.45 6.22 -6.27
CA ILE A 5 -7.01 6.24 -6.56
C ILE A 5 -6.20 6.68 -5.35
N ALA A 6 -4.92 6.31 -5.33
CA ALA A 6 -3.96 6.83 -4.36
C ALA A 6 -3.86 8.36 -4.44
N GLN A 7 -3.84 9.02 -3.29
CA GLN A 7 -3.68 10.47 -3.23
C GLN A 7 -2.29 10.89 -3.70
N PRO A 8 -2.14 12.07 -4.32
CA PRO A 8 -0.84 12.61 -4.70
C PRO A 8 0.15 12.64 -3.51
N GLY A 9 1.42 12.35 -3.78
CA GLY A 9 2.49 12.30 -2.77
C GLY A 9 2.76 10.89 -2.27
N LEU A 10 2.91 10.72 -0.96
CA LEU A 10 3.42 9.47 -0.36
C LEU A 10 2.57 8.24 -0.70
N GLN A 11 1.25 8.37 -0.81
CA GLN A 11 0.39 7.22 -1.17
C GLN A 11 0.63 6.74 -2.60
N HIS A 12 0.99 7.64 -3.51
CA HIS A 12 1.33 7.30 -4.89
C HIS A 12 2.76 6.80 -5.02
N GLN A 13 3.68 7.35 -4.24
CA GLN A 13 5.10 6.98 -4.25
C GLN A 13 5.36 5.60 -3.64
N PHE A 14 4.58 5.20 -2.62
CA PHE A 14 4.75 3.93 -1.93
C PHE A 14 4.68 2.70 -2.87
N PRO A 15 3.59 2.47 -3.63
CA PRO A 15 3.52 1.34 -4.56
C PRO A 15 4.40 1.54 -5.81
N GLY A 16 4.94 2.74 -6.04
CA GLY A 16 5.91 2.99 -7.11
C GLY A 16 7.35 2.66 -6.72
N SER A 17 7.60 2.34 -5.44
CA SER A 17 8.95 2.06 -4.97
C SER A 17 9.48 0.73 -5.51
N THR A 18 10.74 0.72 -5.91
CA THR A 18 11.51 -0.48 -6.30
C THR A 18 12.38 -1.01 -5.17
N ALA A 19 12.31 -0.42 -3.98
CA ALA A 19 13.10 -0.86 -2.83
C ALA A 19 12.54 -2.17 -2.25
N ASP A 20 13.42 -3.04 -1.77
CA ASP A 20 13.04 -4.30 -1.12
C ASP A 20 12.27 -4.09 0.19
N ILE A 21 12.56 -2.98 0.89
CA ILE A 21 11.89 -2.59 2.13
C ILE A 21 11.51 -1.11 2.04
N VAL A 22 10.24 -0.80 2.28
CA VAL A 22 9.71 0.56 2.28
C VAL A 22 9.15 0.89 3.66
N LEU A 23 9.53 2.04 4.20
CA LEU A 23 9.02 2.54 5.48
C LEU A 23 8.07 3.71 5.25
N TYR A 24 6.77 3.48 5.40
CA TYR A 24 5.77 4.54 5.33
C TYR A 24 5.53 5.14 6.72
N ARG A 25 6.00 6.37 6.94
CA ARG A 25 5.72 7.15 8.16
C ARG A 25 4.64 8.20 7.91
N GLY A 26 3.79 8.45 8.89
CA GLY A 26 2.79 9.52 8.83
C GLY A 26 1.90 9.56 10.06
N ALA A 27 1.10 10.62 10.20
CA ALA A 27 0.13 10.77 11.28
C ALA A 27 -1.07 9.81 11.16
N THR A 28 -1.94 9.77 12.17
CA THR A 28 -3.24 9.09 12.09
C THR A 28 -4.05 9.64 10.90
N GLY A 29 -4.74 8.77 10.17
CA GLY A 29 -5.52 9.17 9.00
C GLY A 29 -4.72 9.42 7.72
N SER A 30 -3.39 9.25 7.72
CA SER A 30 -2.55 9.45 6.52
C SER A 30 -2.74 8.40 5.41
N GLY A 31 -3.69 7.47 5.55
CA GLY A 31 -3.99 6.43 4.57
C GLY A 31 -3.01 5.25 4.52
N LYS A 32 -2.27 4.96 5.59
CA LYS A 32 -1.33 3.82 5.65
C LYS A 32 -2.00 2.49 5.27
N SER A 33 -3.17 2.19 5.85
CA SER A 33 -3.94 0.99 5.51
C SER A 33 -4.35 0.94 4.04
N PHE A 34 -4.61 2.09 3.42
CA PHE A 34 -4.93 2.16 2.01
C PHE A 34 -3.70 1.83 1.13
N CYS A 35 -2.52 2.36 1.47
CA CYS A 35 -1.27 2.02 0.79
C CYS A 35 -0.95 0.52 0.82
N GLU A 36 -1.09 -0.12 1.99
CA GLU A 36 -0.86 -1.57 2.15
C GLU A 36 -1.80 -2.39 1.24
N LEU A 37 -3.07 -1.99 1.11
CA LEU A 37 -4.02 -2.67 0.21
C LEU A 37 -3.68 -2.42 -1.27
N MET A 38 -3.28 -1.19 -1.62
CA MET A 38 -2.86 -0.86 -2.99
C MET A 38 -1.61 -1.64 -3.40
N GLU A 39 -0.67 -1.90 -2.49
CA GLU A 39 0.53 -2.69 -2.78
C GLU A 39 0.16 -4.10 -3.29
N LEU A 40 -0.82 -4.74 -2.66
CA LEU A 40 -1.29 -6.07 -3.10
C LEU A 40 -1.82 -6.05 -4.53
N THR A 41 -2.42 -4.95 -4.98
CA THR A 41 -2.96 -4.84 -6.34
C THR A 41 -1.87 -4.86 -7.41
N ARG A 42 -0.61 -4.49 -7.10
CA ARG A 42 0.51 -4.60 -8.05
C ARG A 42 0.79 -6.05 -8.47
N HIS A 43 0.46 -6.99 -7.58
CA HIS A 43 0.72 -8.40 -7.75
C HIS A 43 -0.53 -9.19 -8.13
N ILE A 44 -1.65 -8.53 -8.44
CA ILE A 44 -2.95 -9.18 -8.74
C ILE A 44 -2.87 -10.18 -9.91
N ASN A 45 -1.94 -9.97 -10.85
CA ASN A 45 -1.72 -10.84 -12.00
C ASN A 45 -0.63 -11.91 -11.79
N HIS A 46 -0.03 -11.97 -10.58
CA HIS A 46 1.07 -12.90 -10.27
C HIS A 46 0.54 -14.09 -9.47
N LYS A 47 0.27 -15.21 -10.15
CA LYS A 47 -0.42 -16.39 -9.59
C LYS A 47 0.30 -17.05 -8.41
N GLU A 48 1.61 -16.85 -8.29
CA GLU A 48 2.45 -17.43 -7.24
C GLU A 48 2.70 -16.45 -6.08
N PHE A 49 2.18 -15.22 -6.17
CA PHE A 49 2.37 -14.22 -5.13
C PHE A 49 1.54 -14.56 -3.88
N GLY A 50 2.20 -14.60 -2.73
CA GLY A 50 1.59 -14.66 -1.42
C GLY A 50 2.03 -13.47 -0.57
N ALA A 51 1.10 -12.90 0.19
CA ALA A 51 1.37 -11.78 1.09
C ALA A 51 0.60 -11.92 2.39
N VAL A 52 1.11 -11.27 3.44
CA VAL A 52 0.49 -11.21 4.76
C VAL A 52 0.47 -9.76 5.23
N ILE A 53 -0.67 -9.32 5.78
CA ILE A 53 -0.78 -8.02 6.44
C ILE A 53 -0.85 -8.28 7.94
N PHE A 54 0.15 -7.81 8.67
CA PHE A 54 0.14 -7.86 10.13
C PHE A 54 -0.52 -6.61 10.69
N ARG A 55 -1.35 -6.80 11.70
CA ARG A 55 -1.90 -5.72 12.52
C ARG A 55 -1.67 -6.07 13.98
N ALA A 56 -1.05 -5.16 14.72
CA ALA A 56 -0.99 -5.31 16.18
C ALA A 56 -2.43 -5.25 16.74
N GLY A 57 -2.81 -6.27 17.50
CA GLY A 57 -4.02 -6.25 18.32
C GLY A 57 -3.85 -5.36 19.55
N THR A 58 -4.97 -4.99 20.16
CA THR A 58 -5.03 -4.37 21.49
C THR A 58 -5.10 -5.42 22.59
#